data_AF-A0A3C1LKL0-F1
#
_entry.id   AF-A0A3C1LKL0-F1
#
_cell.length_a   1.000
_cell.length_b   1.000
_cell.length_c   1.000
_cell.angle_alpha   90.00
_cell.angle_beta   90.00
_cell.angle_gamma   90.00
#
_symmetry.space_group_name_H-M   'P 1'
#
loop_
_entity.id
_entity.type
_entity.pdbx_description
1 polymer ?
#
loop_
_entity_poly.entity_id
_entity_poly.type
_entity_poly.pdbx_seq_one_letter_code
_entity_poly.pdbx_strand_id
1 'polypeptide(L)'
;YPVVQTCQACGSSAFVEKNFGTERVEEAFAEAFPHAKVARMDYDSVKGKYDHDNLIQQFEQQKLDILVGTQMLVKGLDFAHVQLVGVLDADGLLHFSDFRVNERAYQLLEQVSGRAGRKDGLGKVMIQVSDVQHPVLQFVRNHDFKALYDFELPNRQLFQYPPFSRVIKLTFRHKQSHIAEDAAHWVMKGLAANYGTFIQGPAQPVINRIRNEYLWEVLIKLPRNTKLIAQCKQAIRQQIQILQSDKTYRSVHVIPDVDVI
;
A
#
# COMPACT_ATOMS: atom_id res chain seq x y z
N TYR A 1 -11.54 13.58 -12.31
CA TYR A 1 -12.68 14.06 -11.48
C TYR A 1 -12.41 15.49 -11.06
N PRO A 2 -13.41 16.39 -11.09
CA PRO A 2 -13.24 17.75 -10.59
C PRO A 2 -12.92 17.72 -9.09
N VAL A 3 -12.00 18.58 -8.65
CA VAL A 3 -11.64 18.69 -7.23
C VAL A 3 -12.85 19.19 -6.46
N VAL A 4 -13.27 18.44 -5.44
CA VAL A 4 -14.40 18.80 -4.59
C VAL A 4 -13.99 19.99 -3.71
N GLN A 5 -14.64 21.13 -3.90
CA GLN A 5 -14.37 22.38 -3.16
C GLN A 5 -15.20 22.51 -1.88
N THR A 6 -16.25 21.69 -1.73
CA THR A 6 -17.16 21.76 -0.59
C THR A 6 -17.67 20.38 -0.23
N CYS A 7 -17.52 20.01 1.05
CA CYS A 7 -18.02 18.75 1.57
C CYS A 7 -19.55 18.70 1.47
N GLN A 8 -20.09 17.70 0.77
CA GLN A 8 -21.53 17.55 0.58
C GLN A 8 -22.28 17.13 1.86
N ALA A 9 -21.57 16.60 2.86
CA ALA A 9 -22.18 16.17 4.12
C ALA A 9 -22.32 17.32 5.13
N CYS A 10 -21.36 18.25 5.19
CA CYS A 10 -21.33 19.31 6.21
C CYS A 10 -21.22 20.74 5.66
N GLY A 11 -21.05 20.92 4.35
CA GLY A 11 -20.91 22.24 3.71
C GLY A 11 -19.56 22.92 3.94
N SER A 12 -18.61 22.29 4.61
CA SER A 12 -17.28 22.86 4.85
C SER A 12 -16.42 22.88 3.58
N SER A 13 -15.68 23.98 3.37
CA SER A 13 -14.63 24.10 2.37
C SER A 13 -13.22 23.93 2.94
N ALA A 14 -13.10 23.74 4.26
CA ALA A 14 -11.82 23.55 4.95
C ALA A 14 -11.29 22.13 4.78
N PHE A 15 -10.93 21.77 3.54
CA PHE A 15 -10.18 20.56 3.27
C PHE A 15 -8.73 20.75 3.74
N VAL A 16 -8.26 19.80 4.55
CA VAL A 16 -6.86 19.76 4.99
C VAL A 16 -6.17 18.65 4.23
N GLU A 17 -5.12 19.00 3.49
CA GLU A 17 -4.23 17.98 2.92
C GLU A 17 -3.43 17.34 4.05
N LYS A 18 -3.67 16.05 4.30
CA LYS A 18 -2.86 15.25 5.22
C LYS A 18 -1.62 14.78 4.49
N ASN A 19 -0.49 15.42 4.76
CA ASN A 19 0.83 14.97 4.34
C ASN A 19 1.74 14.88 5.56
N PHE A 20 1.85 13.68 6.14
CA PHE A 20 2.82 13.38 7.20
C PHE A 20 4.17 13.06 6.59
N GLY A 21 4.96 14.09 6.30
CA GLY A 21 6.39 13.91 6.01
C GLY A 21 7.14 13.60 7.29
N THR A 22 7.99 12.57 7.29
CA THR A 22 8.87 12.24 8.43
C THR A 22 9.72 13.44 8.88
N GLU A 23 10.10 14.30 7.93
CA GLU A 23 10.81 15.57 8.16
C GLU A 23 10.00 16.56 8.98
N ARG A 24 8.75 16.83 8.57
CA ARG A 24 7.86 17.75 9.30
C ARG A 24 7.54 17.25 10.70
N VAL A 25 7.45 15.94 10.87
CA VAL A 25 7.25 15.33 12.18
C VAL A 25 8.50 15.54 13.04
N GLU A 26 9.69 15.24 12.53
CA GLU A 26 10.95 15.47 13.25
C GLU A 26 11.07 16.93 13.72
N GLU A 27 10.84 17.90 12.82
CA GLU A 27 10.88 19.34 13.13
C GLU A 27 9.88 19.70 14.24
N ALA A 28 8.62 19.26 14.12
CA ALA A 28 7.58 19.53 15.11
C ALA A 28 7.91 18.90 16.48
N PHE A 29 8.51 17.72 16.51
CA PHE A 29 8.94 17.08 17.75
C PHE A 29 10.14 17.80 18.37
N ALA A 30 11.10 18.25 17.57
CA ALA A 30 12.25 19.03 18.05
C ALA A 30 11.81 20.38 18.64
N GLU A 31 10.81 21.03 18.05
CA GLU A 31 10.23 22.26 18.58
C GLU A 31 9.42 22.03 19.87
N ALA A 32 8.59 20.98 19.91
CA ALA A 32 7.75 20.68 21.07
C ALA A 32 8.54 20.12 22.27
N PHE A 33 9.64 19.42 22.00
CA PHE A 33 10.50 18.79 23.00
C PHE A 33 11.97 19.22 22.84
N PRO A 34 12.32 20.48 23.15
CA PRO A 34 13.65 21.03 22.89
C PRO A 34 14.79 20.37 23.68
N HIS A 35 14.45 19.57 24.69
CA HIS A 35 15.41 18.82 25.50
C HIS A 35 15.54 17.34 25.10
N ALA A 36 14.65 16.84 24.24
CA ALA A 36 14.68 15.47 23.77
C ALA A 36 15.56 15.34 22.52
N LYS A 37 16.32 14.25 22.43
CA LYS A 37 17.10 13.93 21.24
C LYS A 37 16.24 13.13 20.28
N VAL A 38 15.83 13.82 19.21
CA VAL A 38 15.03 13.26 18.12
C VAL A 38 15.95 12.80 17.01
N ALA A 39 15.69 11.64 16.42
CA ALA A 39 16.35 11.18 15.21
C ALA A 39 15.32 10.67 14.20
N ARG A 40 15.66 10.79 12.92
CA ARG A 40 14.86 10.29 11.80
C ARG A 40 15.47 9.07 11.13
N MET A 41 14.63 8.07 10.89
CA MET A 41 14.99 6.84 10.21
C MET A 41 14.02 6.57 9.06
N ASP A 42 14.44 6.97 7.87
CA ASP A 42 13.77 6.65 6.61
C ASP A 42 14.79 6.24 5.54
N TYR A 43 14.29 5.86 4.37
CA TYR A 43 15.12 5.41 3.26
C TYR A 43 16.11 6.49 2.77
N ASP A 44 15.76 7.76 2.94
CA ASP A 44 16.56 8.88 2.47
C ASP A 44 17.58 9.37 3.51
N SER A 45 17.32 9.16 4.81
CA SER A 45 18.24 9.48 5.91
C SER A 45 19.31 8.40 6.12
N VAL A 46 19.01 7.15 5.80
CA VAL A 46 19.92 6.00 6.00
C VAL A 46 20.59 5.60 4.68
N LYS A 47 21.63 6.32 4.27
CA LYS A 47 22.35 6.08 2.99
C LYS A 47 23.61 5.22 3.14
N GLY A 48 24.26 5.21 4.30
CA GLY A 48 25.43 4.40 4.58
C GLY A 48 25.08 2.98 5.05
N LYS A 49 25.92 2.00 4.68
CA LYS A 49 25.75 0.57 5.02
C LYS A 49 25.64 0.30 6.54
N TYR A 50 26.16 1.20 7.38
CA TYR A 50 26.20 1.07 8.84
C TYR A 50 25.40 2.14 9.60
N ASP A 51 24.81 3.12 8.89
CA ASP A 51 24.09 4.23 9.53
C ASP A 51 22.83 3.71 10.25
N HIS A 52 22.20 2.70 9.65
CA HIS A 52 21.07 1.97 10.21
C HIS A 52 21.39 1.40 11.60
N ASP A 53 22.44 0.58 11.66
CA ASP A 53 22.81 -0.14 12.87
C ASP A 53 23.35 0.80 13.95
N ASN A 54 24.07 1.86 13.56
CA ASN A 54 24.54 2.88 14.48
C ASN A 54 23.38 3.65 15.13
N LEU A 55 22.36 4.03 14.36
CA LEU A 55 21.20 4.76 14.88
C LEU A 55 20.42 3.87 15.87
N ILE A 56 20.20 2.60 15.52
CA ILE A 56 19.59 1.62 16.42
C ILE A 56 20.41 1.47 17.71
N GLN A 57 21.73 1.31 17.59
CA GLN A 57 22.60 1.15 18.74
C GLN A 57 22.56 2.40 19.65
N GLN A 58 22.50 3.59 19.08
CA GLN A 58 22.34 4.82 19.85
C GLN A 58 20.99 4.88 20.58
N PHE A 59 19.91 4.44 19.92
CA PHE A 59 18.59 4.38 20.54
C PHE A 59 18.51 3.31 21.65
N GLU A 60 19.08 2.12 21.44
CA GLU A 60 19.20 1.08 22.47
C GLU A 60 20.04 1.53 23.67
N GLN A 61 21.11 2.29 23.43
CA GLN A 61 21.95 2.90 24.47
C GLN A 61 21.31 4.13 25.13
N GLN A 62 20.05 4.46 24.81
CA GLN A 62 19.32 5.60 25.34
C GLN A 62 20.03 6.95 25.09
N LYS A 63 20.81 7.02 24.00
CA LYS A 63 21.39 8.28 23.52
C LYS A 63 20.40 9.11 22.71
N LEU A 64 19.30 8.50 22.29
CA LEU A 64 18.19 9.08 21.55
C LEU A 64 16.90 8.81 22.34
N ASP A 65 16.05 9.82 22.47
CA ASP A 65 14.80 9.73 23.23
C ASP A 65 13.62 9.43 22.31
N ILE A 66 13.64 9.96 21.09
CA ILE A 66 12.54 9.87 20.13
C ILE A 66 13.09 9.44 18.77
N LEU A 67 12.47 8.42 18.20
CA LEU A 67 12.80 7.91 16.88
C LEU A 67 11.59 8.02 15.96
N VAL A 68 11.70 8.87 14.94
CA VAL A 68 10.66 9.10 13.93
C VAL A 68 11.04 8.34 12.66
N GLY A 69 10.10 7.65 12.05
CA GLY A 69 10.40 6.89 10.83
C GLY A 69 9.18 6.26 10.19
N THR A 70 9.42 5.62 9.06
CA THR A 70 8.37 4.92 8.31
C THR A 70 8.25 3.47 8.77
N GLN A 71 7.57 2.63 7.98
CA GLN A 71 7.43 1.18 8.20
C GLN A 71 8.77 0.44 8.42
N MET A 72 9.91 1.04 8.05
CA MET A 72 11.24 0.47 8.28
C MET A 72 11.55 0.27 9.78
N LEU A 73 11.02 1.11 10.67
CA LEU A 73 11.23 1.00 12.13
C LEU A 73 10.73 -0.31 12.73
N VAL A 74 9.77 -0.95 12.09
CA VAL A 74 9.04 -2.07 12.67
C VAL A 74 9.71 -3.42 12.34
N LYS A 75 10.59 -3.46 11.33
CA LYS A 75 11.16 -4.71 10.79
C LYS A 75 12.46 -5.09 11.50
N GLY A 76 12.46 -6.23 12.19
CA GLY A 76 13.70 -6.88 12.67
C GLY A 76 14.35 -6.25 13.90
N LEU A 77 13.74 -5.23 14.51
CA LEU A 77 14.32 -4.48 15.64
C LEU A 77 13.55 -4.74 16.93
N ASP A 78 14.26 -5.05 18.02
CA ASP A 78 13.66 -5.29 19.34
C ASP A 78 14.10 -4.17 20.30
N PHE A 79 13.19 -3.23 20.56
CA PHE A 79 13.51 -2.09 21.41
C PHE A 79 13.05 -2.35 22.85
N ALA A 80 13.94 -2.95 23.64
CA ALA A 80 13.68 -3.32 25.02
C ALA A 80 13.21 -2.16 25.93
N HIS A 81 13.59 -0.92 25.61
CA HIS A 81 13.34 0.27 26.45
C HIS A 81 12.21 1.17 25.92
N VAL A 82 11.52 0.78 24.85
CA VAL A 82 10.44 1.60 24.29
C VAL A 82 9.17 1.43 25.08
N GLN A 83 8.76 2.52 25.74
CA GLN A 83 7.54 2.60 26.55
C GLN A 83 6.33 3.11 25.77
N LEU A 84 6.54 3.85 24.68
CA LEU A 84 5.47 4.42 23.87
C LEU A 84 5.78 4.24 22.39
N VAL A 85 4.80 3.73 21.64
CA VAL A 85 4.82 3.75 20.19
C VAL A 85 3.62 4.52 19.66
N GLY A 86 3.89 5.51 18.80
CA GLY A 86 2.88 6.34 18.17
C GLY A 86 2.75 6.05 16.67
N VAL A 87 1.54 5.78 16.20
CA VAL A 87 1.20 5.73 14.77
C VAL A 87 0.44 7.00 14.44
N LEU A 88 1.09 7.95 13.78
CA LEU A 88 0.55 9.30 13.53
C LEU A 88 -0.46 9.36 12.38
N ASP A 89 -0.33 8.48 11.39
CA ASP A 89 -1.23 8.42 10.23
C ASP A 89 -1.72 7.00 9.95
N ALA A 90 -2.69 6.55 10.75
CA ALA A 90 -3.37 5.30 10.46
C ALA A 90 -4.43 5.44 9.35
N ASP A 91 -4.87 6.66 9.04
CA ASP A 91 -5.86 6.89 7.97
C ASP A 91 -5.30 6.48 6.61
N GLY A 92 -4.05 6.85 6.31
CA GLY A 92 -3.36 6.44 5.09
C GLY A 92 -3.18 4.92 4.98
N LEU A 93 -3.05 4.21 6.11
CA LEU A 93 -2.97 2.76 6.14
C LEU A 93 -4.32 2.08 5.91
N LEU A 94 -5.41 2.66 6.40
CA LEU A 94 -6.76 2.07 6.37
C LEU A 94 -7.54 2.39 5.08
N HIS A 95 -7.27 3.54 4.46
CA HIS A 95 -8.03 4.02 3.28
C HIS A 95 -7.28 3.87 1.95
N PHE A 96 -6.17 3.13 1.93
CA PHE A 96 -5.45 2.87 0.70
C PHE A 96 -6.29 2.01 -0.26
N SER A 97 -6.26 2.34 -1.55
CA SER A 97 -7.07 1.68 -2.59
C SER A 97 -6.52 0.31 -2.99
N ASP A 98 -6.65 -0.67 -2.10
CA ASP A 98 -6.22 -2.05 -2.29
C ASP A 98 -7.13 -2.99 -1.50
N PHE A 99 -7.47 -4.14 -2.08
CA PHE A 99 -8.34 -5.12 -1.41
C PHE A 99 -7.68 -5.78 -0.18
N ARG A 100 -6.36 -5.69 -0.03
CA ARG A 100 -5.61 -6.18 1.15
C ARG A 100 -5.37 -5.10 2.20
N VAL A 101 -5.94 -3.90 2.05
CA VAL A 101 -5.66 -2.75 2.93
C VAL A 101 -5.87 -3.08 4.40
N ASN A 102 -7.01 -3.68 4.76
CA ASN A 102 -7.35 -4.03 6.14
C ASN A 102 -6.40 -5.08 6.74
N GLU A 103 -6.01 -6.09 5.95
CA GLU A 103 -5.05 -7.11 6.36
C GLU A 103 -3.67 -6.52 6.63
N ARG A 104 -3.16 -5.68 5.72
CA ARG A 104 -1.86 -5.02 5.88
C ARG A 104 -1.88 -4.04 7.04
N ALA A 105 -2.95 -3.27 7.20
CA ALA A 105 -3.10 -2.34 8.31
C ALA A 105 -3.10 -3.10 9.64
N TYR A 106 -3.86 -4.19 9.76
CA TYR A 106 -3.82 -5.04 10.95
C TYR A 106 -2.41 -5.58 11.22
N GLN A 107 -1.76 -6.18 10.23
CA GLN A 107 -0.41 -6.75 10.41
C GLN A 107 0.60 -5.71 10.88
N LEU A 108 0.57 -4.52 10.28
CA LEU A 108 1.46 -3.43 10.67
C LEU A 108 1.17 -2.94 12.08
N LEU A 109 -0.10 -2.65 12.39
CA LEU A 109 -0.50 -2.16 13.71
C LEU A 109 -0.26 -3.19 14.82
N GLU A 110 -0.50 -4.47 14.55
CA GLU A 110 -0.21 -5.58 15.46
C GLU A 110 1.30 -5.71 15.69
N GLN A 111 2.09 -5.65 14.61
CA GLN A 111 3.54 -5.72 14.70
C GLN A 111 4.10 -4.54 15.50
N VAL A 112 3.59 -3.32 15.27
CA VAL A 112 3.92 -2.11 16.02
C VAL A 112 3.55 -2.27 17.49
N SER A 113 2.36 -2.81 17.77
CA SER A 113 1.87 -3.00 19.14
C SER A 113 2.73 -4.01 19.91
N GLY A 114 3.18 -5.07 19.25
CA GLY A 114 4.07 -6.07 19.83
C GLY A 114 5.51 -5.60 20.05
N ARG A 115 5.88 -4.36 19.72
CA ARG A 115 7.22 -3.79 19.99
C ARG A 115 7.28 -2.98 21.28
N ALA A 116 6.16 -2.43 21.75
CA ALA A 116 6.12 -1.70 23.00
C ALA A 116 6.13 -2.68 24.18
N GLY A 117 6.99 -2.46 25.18
CA GLY A 117 6.85 -3.10 26.50
C GLY A 117 7.08 -4.61 26.58
N ARG A 118 7.89 -5.21 25.70
CA ARG A 118 8.16 -6.68 25.71
C ARG A 118 8.75 -7.23 27.00
N LYS A 119 9.51 -6.43 27.76
CA LYS A 119 10.16 -6.90 29.00
C LYS A 119 9.28 -6.78 30.24
N ASP A 120 8.49 -5.72 30.34
CA ASP A 120 7.79 -5.36 31.59
C ASP A 120 6.26 -5.24 31.42
N GLY A 121 5.71 -5.41 30.21
CA GLY A 121 4.28 -5.34 29.93
C GLY A 121 3.64 -3.95 30.01
N LEU A 122 4.43 -2.89 30.23
CA LEU A 122 3.96 -1.51 30.47
C LEU A 122 3.98 -0.61 29.23
N GLY A 123 4.23 -1.17 28.05
CA GLY A 123 4.26 -0.43 26.79
C GLY A 123 2.89 0.11 26.40
N LYS A 124 2.82 1.37 25.97
CA LYS A 124 1.62 1.99 25.43
C LYS A 124 1.73 2.13 23.92
N VAL A 125 0.60 1.95 23.24
CA VAL A 125 0.48 2.16 21.79
C VAL A 125 -0.59 3.21 21.57
N MET A 126 -0.25 4.27 20.84
CA MET A 126 -1.18 5.34 20.48
C MET A 126 -1.35 5.36 18.97
N ILE A 127 -2.58 5.25 18.51
CA ILE A 127 -2.92 5.25 17.08
C ILE A 127 -3.78 6.47 16.82
N GLN A 128 -3.31 7.35 15.93
CA GLN A 128 -4.04 8.50 15.46
C GLN A 128 -4.75 8.15 14.14
N VAL A 129 -6.07 8.31 14.16
CA VAL A 129 -6.97 7.98 13.06
C VAL A 129 -8.18 8.91 13.12
N SER A 130 -8.73 9.28 11.97
CA SER A 130 -9.94 10.09 11.89
C SER A 130 -11.19 9.29 12.19
N ASP A 131 -11.27 8.03 11.73
CA ASP A 131 -12.37 7.12 12.06
C ASP A 131 -11.94 6.11 13.13
N VAL A 132 -12.23 6.43 14.39
CA VAL A 132 -11.95 5.56 15.54
C VAL A 132 -12.88 4.34 15.60
N GLN A 133 -13.95 4.30 14.80
CA GLN A 133 -14.90 3.19 14.74
C GLN A 133 -14.55 2.17 13.64
N HIS A 134 -13.44 2.37 12.93
CA HIS A 134 -13.02 1.44 11.88
C HIS A 134 -12.80 0.02 12.46
N PRO A 135 -13.43 -1.04 11.89
CA PRO A 135 -13.43 -2.39 12.47
C PRO A 135 -12.03 -2.96 12.77
N VAL A 136 -11.05 -2.68 11.89
CA VAL A 136 -9.66 -3.13 12.07
C VAL A 136 -9.06 -2.69 13.40
N LEU A 137 -9.40 -1.51 13.91
CA LEU A 137 -8.87 -1.01 15.19
C LEU A 137 -9.34 -1.85 16.37
N GLN A 138 -10.56 -2.38 16.31
CA GLN A 138 -11.09 -3.28 17.34
C GLN A 138 -10.35 -4.62 17.34
N PHE A 139 -10.07 -5.17 16.15
CA PHE A 139 -9.31 -6.41 16.02
C PHE A 139 -7.89 -6.25 16.55
N VAL A 140 -7.20 -5.15 16.20
CA VAL A 140 -5.85 -4.84 16.71
C VAL A 140 -5.86 -4.69 18.24
N ARG A 141 -6.82 -3.93 18.79
CA ARG A 141 -6.93 -3.73 20.24
C ARG A 141 -7.09 -5.05 21.02
N ASN A 142 -7.75 -6.03 20.42
CA ASN A 142 -8.02 -7.32 21.03
C ASN A 142 -6.98 -8.40 20.67
N HIS A 143 -5.99 -8.08 19.83
CA HIS A 143 -5.05 -9.04 19.24
C HIS A 143 -5.75 -10.23 18.54
N ASP A 144 -6.93 -10.00 17.98
CA ASP A 144 -7.80 -11.04 17.45
C ASP A 144 -7.73 -11.13 15.92
N PHE A 145 -6.68 -11.81 15.45
CA PHE A 145 -6.51 -12.10 14.03
C PHE A 145 -7.65 -12.95 13.47
N LYS A 146 -8.21 -13.85 14.29
CA LYS A 146 -9.25 -14.77 13.82
C LYS A 146 -10.54 -14.00 13.50
N ALA A 147 -10.92 -13.06 14.36
CA ALA A 147 -12.07 -12.19 14.11
C ALA A 147 -11.89 -11.35 12.83
N LEU A 148 -10.70 -10.79 12.60
CA LEU A 148 -10.38 -10.11 11.34
C LEU A 148 -10.55 -11.05 10.14
N TYR A 149 -10.00 -12.26 10.23
CA TYR A 149 -10.07 -13.25 9.15
C TYR A 149 -11.52 -13.61 8.83
N ASP A 150 -12.32 -13.92 9.85
CA ASP A 150 -13.73 -14.27 9.70
C ASP A 150 -14.57 -13.09 9.17
N PHE A 151 -14.17 -11.84 9.45
CA PHE A 151 -14.77 -10.62 8.91
C PHE A 151 -14.41 -10.37 7.43
N GLU A 152 -13.13 -10.53 7.05
CA GLU A 152 -12.63 -10.23 5.71
C GLU A 152 -12.96 -11.32 4.68
N LEU A 153 -12.94 -12.59 5.09
CA LEU A 153 -13.03 -13.72 4.18
C LEU A 153 -14.34 -13.72 3.34
N PRO A 154 -15.54 -13.47 3.92
CA PRO A 154 -16.79 -13.37 3.16
C PRO A 154 -16.77 -12.23 2.13
N ASN A 155 -16.19 -11.09 2.50
CA ASN A 155 -16.05 -9.94 1.59
C ASN A 155 -15.14 -10.30 0.40
N ARG A 156 -14.02 -10.99 0.65
CA ARG A 156 -13.15 -11.46 -0.44
C ARG A 156 -13.84 -12.47 -1.35
N GLN A 157 -14.70 -13.32 -0.80
CA GLN A 157 -15.49 -14.25 -1.61
C GLN A 157 -16.51 -13.51 -2.49
N LEU A 158 -17.24 -12.57 -1.91
CA LEU A 158 -18.27 -11.77 -2.60
C LEU A 158 -17.68 -10.97 -3.77
N PHE A 159 -16.54 -10.32 -3.56
CA PHE A 159 -15.87 -9.50 -4.58
C PHE A 159 -14.87 -10.27 -5.45
N GLN A 160 -14.82 -11.60 -5.31
CA GLN A 160 -13.95 -12.50 -6.07
C GLN A 160 -12.47 -12.11 -6.00
N TYR A 161 -11.98 -11.82 -4.81
CA TYR A 161 -10.57 -11.58 -4.52
C TYR A 161 -9.86 -12.85 -4.00
N PRO A 162 -8.51 -12.90 -4.04
CA PRO A 162 -7.75 -13.97 -3.39
C PRO A 162 -8.16 -14.14 -1.92
N PRO A 163 -8.30 -15.38 -1.40
CA PRO A 163 -7.83 -16.64 -1.97
C PRO A 163 -8.86 -17.37 -2.86
N PHE A 164 -10.00 -16.77 -3.21
CA PHE A 164 -11.05 -17.42 -4.01
C PHE A 164 -10.81 -17.31 -5.52
N SER A 165 -10.03 -16.32 -5.93
CA SER A 165 -9.63 -16.09 -7.31
C SER A 165 -8.10 -16.06 -7.47
N ARG A 166 -7.66 -15.94 -8.72
CA ARG A 166 -6.30 -15.57 -9.12
C ARG A 166 -6.39 -14.27 -9.89
N VAL A 167 -5.46 -13.37 -9.61
CA VAL A 167 -5.48 -12.02 -10.16
C VAL A 167 -4.26 -11.84 -11.05
N ILE A 168 -4.47 -11.35 -12.26
CA ILE A 168 -3.40 -10.93 -13.15
C ILE A 168 -3.61 -9.46 -13.44
N LYS A 169 -2.63 -8.63 -13.12
CA LYS A 169 -2.62 -7.21 -13.48
C LYS A 169 -1.69 -7.01 -14.66
N LEU A 170 -2.19 -6.33 -15.68
CA LEU A 170 -1.40 -5.91 -16.83
C LEU A 170 -1.19 -4.41 -16.72
N THR A 171 0.06 -3.99 -16.58
CA THR A 171 0.43 -2.57 -16.57
C THR A 171 1.02 -2.20 -17.92
N PHE A 172 0.41 -1.21 -18.58
CA PHE A 172 0.83 -0.65 -19.86
C PHE A 172 1.54 0.68 -19.61
N ARG A 173 2.79 0.80 -20.06
CA ARG A 173 3.61 2.00 -19.85
C ARG A 173 4.01 2.61 -21.18
N HIS A 174 3.83 3.92 -21.31
CA HIS A 174 4.31 4.67 -22.47
C HIS A 174 4.53 6.15 -22.16
N LYS A 175 5.42 6.82 -22.90
CA LYS A 175 5.66 8.27 -22.75
C LYS A 175 4.44 9.14 -23.07
N GLN A 176 3.51 8.61 -23.87
CA GLN A 176 2.28 9.28 -24.27
C GLN A 176 1.09 8.49 -23.71
N SER A 177 0.22 9.15 -22.94
CA SER A 177 -0.90 8.50 -22.24
C SER A 177 -1.87 7.80 -23.20
N HIS A 178 -2.24 8.44 -24.31
CA HIS A 178 -3.20 7.87 -25.26
C HIS A 178 -2.70 6.55 -25.87
N ILE A 179 -1.40 6.41 -26.16
CA ILE A 179 -0.84 5.16 -26.69
C ILE A 179 -0.89 4.03 -25.65
N ALA A 180 -0.63 4.32 -24.37
CA ALA A 180 -0.75 3.32 -23.30
C ALA A 180 -2.21 2.89 -23.10
N GLU A 181 -3.14 3.85 -23.15
CA GLU A 181 -4.58 3.62 -23.06
C GLU A 181 -5.10 2.77 -24.23
N ASP A 182 -4.75 3.14 -25.46
CA ASP A 182 -5.15 2.43 -26.68
C ASP A 182 -4.61 1.00 -26.68
N ALA A 183 -3.34 0.81 -26.28
CA ALA A 183 -2.74 -0.51 -26.13
C ALA A 183 -3.48 -1.38 -25.10
N ALA A 184 -3.90 -0.79 -23.97
CA ALA A 184 -4.67 -1.48 -22.95
C ALA A 184 -6.04 -1.93 -23.48
N HIS A 185 -6.76 -1.03 -24.16
CA HIS A 185 -8.04 -1.36 -24.82
C HIS A 185 -7.88 -2.43 -25.90
N TRP A 186 -6.80 -2.37 -26.69
CA TRP A 186 -6.52 -3.33 -27.75
C TRP A 186 -6.35 -4.75 -27.17
N VAL A 187 -5.51 -4.90 -26.13
CA VAL A 187 -5.30 -6.20 -25.48
C VAL A 187 -6.58 -6.69 -24.81
N MET A 188 -7.34 -5.80 -24.15
CA MET A 188 -8.63 -6.16 -23.57
C MET A 188 -9.61 -6.70 -24.61
N LYS A 189 -9.73 -6.04 -25.76
CA LYS A 189 -10.59 -6.47 -26.86
C LYS A 189 -10.16 -7.83 -27.41
N GLY A 190 -8.86 -8.08 -27.54
CA GLY A 190 -8.32 -9.37 -27.96
C GLY A 190 -8.60 -10.52 -26.97
N LEU A 191 -8.76 -10.22 -25.69
CA LEU A 191 -9.07 -11.20 -24.64
C LEU A 191 -10.59 -11.33 -24.37
N ALA A 192 -11.41 -10.35 -24.78
CA ALA A 192 -12.81 -10.24 -24.41
C ALA A 192 -13.66 -11.46 -24.78
N ALA A 193 -13.39 -12.09 -25.93
CA ALA A 193 -14.16 -13.23 -26.43
C ALA A 193 -14.16 -14.43 -25.45
N ASN A 194 -13.04 -14.66 -24.77
CA ASN A 194 -12.87 -15.82 -23.88
C ASN A 194 -12.82 -15.43 -22.39
N TYR A 195 -12.46 -14.17 -22.08
CA TYR A 195 -12.17 -13.73 -20.72
C TYR A 195 -12.88 -12.43 -20.33
N GLY A 196 -13.74 -11.85 -21.18
CA GLY A 196 -14.32 -10.53 -20.96
C GLY A 196 -15.02 -10.34 -19.61
N THR A 197 -15.69 -11.39 -19.10
CA THR A 197 -16.35 -11.38 -17.79
C THR A 197 -15.39 -11.27 -16.60
N PHE A 198 -14.11 -11.58 -16.80
CA PHE A 198 -13.07 -11.57 -15.77
C PHE A 198 -12.23 -10.29 -15.80
N ILE A 199 -12.39 -9.45 -16.81
CA ILE A 199 -11.54 -8.28 -17.05
C ILE A 199 -12.21 -7.03 -16.46
N GLN A 200 -11.43 -6.22 -15.74
CA GLN A 200 -11.80 -4.92 -15.20
C GLN A 200 -10.80 -3.86 -15.69
N GLY A 201 -11.29 -2.67 -16.02
CA GLY A 201 -10.49 -1.59 -16.62
C GLY A 201 -10.82 -1.35 -18.10
N PRO A 202 -9.93 -0.70 -18.86
CA PRO A 202 -8.64 -0.18 -18.42
C PRO A 202 -8.84 1.07 -17.55
N ALA A 203 -7.96 1.28 -16.58
CA ALA A 203 -8.04 2.45 -15.68
C ALA A 203 -6.64 3.01 -15.40
N GLN A 204 -6.59 4.30 -15.06
CA GLN A 204 -5.37 4.90 -14.53
C GLN A 204 -5.19 4.50 -13.07
N PRO A 205 -4.01 4.00 -12.67
CA PRO A 205 -3.72 3.76 -11.26
C PRO A 205 -3.58 5.08 -10.49
N VAL A 206 -3.66 5.01 -9.15
CA VAL A 206 -3.48 6.18 -8.27
C VAL A 206 -2.20 6.94 -8.60
N ILE A 207 -1.11 6.21 -8.83
CA ILE A 207 0.14 6.77 -9.35
C ILE A 207 0.17 6.50 -10.85
N ASN A 208 -0.37 7.44 -11.64
CA ASN A 208 -0.53 7.27 -13.09
C ASN A 208 0.70 7.64 -13.93
N ARG A 209 1.80 8.10 -13.31
CA ARG A 209 3.04 8.46 -14.02
C ARG A 209 4.29 8.10 -13.20
N ILE A 210 5.19 7.32 -13.79
CA ILE A 210 6.48 6.93 -13.18
C ILE A 210 7.60 7.10 -14.22
N ARG A 211 8.70 7.75 -13.84
CA ARG A 211 9.88 7.95 -14.72
C ARG A 211 9.52 8.49 -16.12
N ASN A 212 8.63 9.49 -16.18
CA ASN A 212 8.11 10.10 -17.41
C ASN A 212 7.30 9.19 -18.34
N GLU A 213 6.80 8.07 -17.84
CA GLU A 213 5.86 7.21 -18.56
C GLU A 213 4.51 7.20 -17.85
N TYR A 214 3.44 7.33 -18.63
CA TYR A 214 2.06 7.16 -18.17
C TYR A 214 1.73 5.69 -18.06
N LEU A 215 0.93 5.37 -17.04
CA LEU A 215 0.55 4.01 -16.66
C LEU A 215 -0.95 3.82 -16.86
N TRP A 216 -1.30 2.69 -17.45
CA TRP A 216 -2.67 2.18 -17.52
C TRP A 216 -2.70 0.73 -17.06
N GLU A 217 -3.74 0.36 -16.33
CA GLU A 217 -3.84 -0.96 -15.74
C GLU A 217 -5.12 -1.67 -16.17
N VAL A 218 -4.98 -2.98 -16.40
CA VAL A 218 -6.07 -3.92 -16.64
C VAL A 218 -5.98 -5.03 -15.61
N LEU A 219 -7.06 -5.30 -14.92
CA LEU A 219 -7.13 -6.32 -13.88
C LEU A 219 -7.95 -7.51 -14.39
N ILE A 220 -7.41 -8.72 -14.30
CA ILE A 220 -8.08 -9.94 -14.72
C ILE A 220 -8.24 -10.85 -13.50
N LYS A 221 -9.50 -11.08 -13.09
CA LYS A 221 -9.87 -11.90 -11.93
C LYS A 221 -10.42 -13.25 -12.40
N LEU A 222 -9.61 -14.29 -12.31
CA LEU A 222 -9.97 -15.62 -12.78
C LEU A 222 -10.38 -16.51 -11.59
N PRO A 223 -11.36 -17.42 -11.75
CA PRO A 223 -11.61 -18.44 -10.75
C PRO A 223 -10.37 -19.34 -10.61
N ARG A 224 -10.26 -20.04 -9.46
CA ARG A 224 -9.14 -20.98 -9.19
C ARG A 224 -9.25 -22.26 -10.02
N ASN A 225 -9.10 -22.13 -11.32
CA ASN A 225 -9.04 -23.21 -12.29
C ASN A 225 -7.69 -23.16 -13.03
N THR A 226 -6.81 -24.11 -12.73
CA THR A 226 -5.45 -24.15 -13.28
C THR A 226 -5.41 -24.16 -14.80
N LYS A 227 -6.35 -24.85 -15.47
CA LYS A 227 -6.42 -24.92 -16.94
C LYS A 227 -6.78 -23.56 -17.54
N LEU A 228 -7.83 -22.92 -17.00
CA LEU A 228 -8.27 -21.61 -17.44
C LEU A 228 -7.18 -20.55 -17.25
N ILE A 229 -6.49 -20.57 -16.10
CA ILE A 229 -5.39 -19.65 -15.80
C ILE A 229 -4.23 -19.84 -16.78
N ALA A 230 -3.85 -21.08 -17.08
CA ALA A 230 -2.79 -21.37 -18.04
C ALA A 230 -3.14 -20.88 -19.45
N GLN A 231 -4.38 -21.14 -19.90
CA GLN A 231 -4.89 -20.66 -21.19
C GLN A 231 -4.93 -19.13 -21.25
N CYS A 232 -5.36 -18.47 -20.17
CA CYS A 232 -5.39 -17.02 -20.10
C CYS A 232 -3.97 -16.43 -20.17
N LYS A 233 -3.01 -16.99 -19.43
CA LYS A 233 -1.59 -16.58 -19.52
C LYS A 233 -1.03 -16.73 -20.92
N GLN A 234 -1.37 -17.81 -21.63
CA GLN A 234 -0.96 -18.01 -23.01
C GLN A 234 -1.60 -16.96 -23.95
N ALA A 235 -2.90 -16.72 -23.81
CA ALA A 235 -3.62 -15.73 -24.58
C ALA A 235 -3.05 -14.32 -24.37
N ILE A 236 -2.76 -13.93 -23.11
CA ILE A 236 -2.11 -12.65 -22.77
C ILE A 236 -0.78 -12.52 -23.50
N ARG A 237 0.08 -13.54 -23.46
CA ARG A 237 1.38 -13.51 -24.16
C ARG A 237 1.21 -13.34 -25.66
N GLN A 238 0.27 -14.06 -26.27
CA GLN A 238 -0.03 -13.94 -27.70
C GLN A 238 -0.52 -12.53 -28.05
N GLN A 239 -1.45 -11.97 -27.27
CA GLN A 239 -1.95 -10.60 -27.49
C GLN A 239 -0.84 -9.55 -27.35
N ILE A 240 0.05 -9.70 -26.37
CA ILE A 240 1.22 -8.80 -26.22
C ILE A 240 2.13 -8.88 -27.45
N GLN A 241 2.40 -10.06 -27.97
CA GLN A 241 3.22 -10.23 -29.18
C GLN A 241 2.58 -9.60 -30.42
N ILE A 242 1.26 -9.78 -30.60
CA ILE A 242 0.54 -9.16 -31.72
C ILE A 242 0.56 -7.64 -31.58
N LEU A 243 0.29 -7.11 -30.38
CA LEU A 243 0.35 -5.68 -30.09
C LEU A 243 1.74 -5.10 -30.46
N GLN A 244 2.82 -5.76 -30.04
CA GLN A 244 4.19 -5.30 -30.30
C GLN A 244 4.64 -5.44 -31.76
N SER A 245 3.91 -6.21 -32.59
CA SER A 245 4.16 -6.30 -34.03
C SER A 245 3.70 -5.04 -34.78
N ASP A 246 2.74 -4.30 -34.22
CA ASP A 246 2.33 -3.00 -34.74
C ASP A 246 3.38 -1.94 -34.41
N LYS A 247 3.80 -1.17 -35.41
CA LYS A 247 4.79 -0.09 -35.24
C LYS A 247 4.34 0.96 -34.23
N THR A 248 3.04 1.18 -34.10
CA THR A 248 2.42 2.16 -33.19
C THR A 248 2.66 1.79 -31.73
N TYR A 249 2.54 0.50 -31.39
CA TYR A 249 2.60 0.02 -30.01
C TYR A 249 3.92 -0.68 -29.65
N ARG A 250 4.86 -0.77 -30.59
CA ARG A 250 6.16 -1.44 -30.38
C ARG A 250 6.95 -0.89 -29.19
N SER A 251 6.78 0.39 -28.87
CA SER A 251 7.43 1.06 -27.72
C SER A 251 6.64 0.93 -26.41
N VAL A 252 5.47 0.30 -26.40
CA VAL A 252 4.67 0.10 -25.19
C VAL A 252 5.26 -1.04 -24.37
N HIS A 253 5.58 -0.75 -23.12
CA HIS A 253 6.00 -1.75 -22.16
C HIS A 253 4.78 -2.35 -21.47
N VAL A 254 4.50 -3.62 -21.71
CA VAL A 254 3.43 -4.37 -21.05
C VAL A 254 4.06 -5.26 -19.97
N ILE A 255 3.70 -5.02 -18.72
CA ILE A 255 4.21 -5.74 -17.55
C ILE A 255 3.07 -6.59 -16.98
N PRO A 256 3.06 -7.91 -17.20
CA PRO A 256 2.14 -8.80 -16.53
C PRO A 256 2.65 -9.12 -15.12
N ASP A 257 1.81 -8.89 -14.13
CA ASP A 257 2.03 -9.21 -12.72
C ASP A 257 0.96 -10.22 -12.27
N VAL A 258 1.42 -11.40 -11.82
CA VAL A 258 0.55 -12.53 -11.47
C VAL A 258 0.52 -12.66 -9.96
N ASP A 259 -0.69 -12.74 -9.42
CA ASP A 259 -0.93 -12.75 -7.97
C ASP A 259 -0.31 -11.53 -7.28
N VAL A 260 -0.46 -10.36 -7.93
CA VAL A 260 -0.03 -9.04 -7.46
C VAL A 260 -0.17 -8.94 -5.95
N ILE A 261 0.92 -8.54 -5.28
CA ILE A 261 0.99 -8.35 -3.82
C ILE A 261 0.68 -6.90 -3.46
#